data_AF-A0A3C1X3C6-F1
#
_entry.id   AF-A0A3C1X3C6-F1
#
_cell.length_a   1.000
_cell.length_b   1.000
_cell.length_c   1.000
_cell.angle_alpha   90.00
_cell.angle_beta   90.00
_cell.angle_gamma   90.00
#
_symmetry.space_group_name_H-M   'P 1'
#
loop_
_entity.id
_entity.type
_entity.pdbx_description
1 polymer ?
#
loop_
_entity_poly.entity_id
_entity_poly.type
_entity_poly.pdbx_seq_one_letter_code
_entity_poly.pdbx_strand_id
1 'polypeptide(L)'
;NWSDELQAYPDLNTRFDIDEWRGTVVNRFVAQAAIGMPLTIYGSGNQTRGYITLRDAMQCITRLIAAPPDPGQYDVVNQVTDVFSVMQIAQMVATIGREFGLDVEVQRIENPRVESEEHPYEVIHEKLQDRFGFASESGFADEVRHLFRVMLQPENRDRILAQRAALFPRTRWSGEHGEMKVLERWKPAA
;
A
#
# COMPACT_ATOMS: atom_id res chain seq x y z
N ASN A 1 -0.10 11.92 -0.58
CA ASN A 1 -0.39 13.21 0.11
C ASN A 1 0.31 14.33 -0.60
N TRP A 2 -0.23 14.84 -1.71
CA TRP A 2 0.49 15.83 -2.50
C TRP A 2 -0.44 16.80 -3.22
N SER A 3 -0.91 17.84 -2.54
CA SER A 3 -1.56 18.95 -3.23
C SER A 3 -0.79 20.23 -2.94
N ASP A 4 -1.08 21.29 -3.69
CA ASP A 4 -0.47 22.60 -3.45
C ASP A 4 -0.82 23.08 -2.03
N GLU A 5 -2.03 22.78 -1.54
CA GLU A 5 -2.48 23.09 -0.19
C GLU A 5 -1.69 22.31 0.87
N LEU A 6 -1.44 21.01 0.67
CA LEU A 6 -0.66 20.19 1.61
C LEU A 6 0.82 20.62 1.68
N GLN A 7 1.36 21.14 0.58
CA GLN A 7 2.71 21.70 0.54
C GLN A 7 2.78 23.06 1.23
N ALA A 8 1.75 23.90 1.05
CA ALA A 8 1.68 25.22 1.68
C ALA A 8 1.39 25.14 3.19
N TYR A 9 0.63 24.14 3.64
CA TYR A 9 0.17 24.01 5.02
C TYR A 9 0.47 22.61 5.58
N PRO A 10 1.65 22.42 6.21
CA PRO A 10 2.07 21.13 6.77
C PRO A 10 1.09 20.54 7.80
N ASP A 11 0.31 21.38 8.49
CA ASP A 11 -0.68 20.96 9.49
C ASP A 11 -1.89 20.24 8.89
N LEU A 12 -2.07 20.30 7.55
CA LEU A 12 -3.11 19.56 6.83
C LEU A 12 -2.67 18.14 6.44
N ASN A 13 -1.42 17.76 6.70
CA ASN A 13 -0.92 16.43 6.38
C ASN A 13 -1.72 15.35 7.12
N THR A 14 -2.23 14.38 6.36
CA THR A 14 -2.89 13.21 6.95
C THR A 14 -1.88 12.20 7.49
N ARG A 15 -2.36 11.30 8.34
CA ARG A 15 -1.60 10.20 8.93
C ARG A 15 -1.04 9.25 7.86
N PHE A 16 0.09 8.63 8.18
CA PHE A 16 0.69 7.55 7.41
C PHE A 16 1.04 6.41 8.36
N ASP A 17 0.26 5.34 8.29
CA ASP A 17 0.35 4.22 9.22
C ASP A 17 1.29 3.12 8.68
N ILE A 18 2.15 2.60 9.55
CA ILE A 18 3.20 1.63 9.20
C ILE A 18 3.21 0.40 10.12
N ASP A 19 2.49 0.42 11.22
CA ASP A 19 2.40 -0.70 12.16
C ASP A 19 1.64 -1.90 11.55
N GLU A 20 1.61 -3.04 12.25
CA GLU A 20 0.91 -4.25 11.74
C GLU A 20 -0.63 -4.17 11.78
N TRP A 21 -1.20 -3.23 12.55
CA TRP A 21 -2.65 -3.13 12.76
C TRP A 21 -3.31 -2.18 11.76
N ARG A 22 -2.70 -1.03 11.49
CA ARG A 22 -3.23 0.01 10.60
C ARG A 22 -2.42 0.18 9.31
N GLY A 23 -1.15 -0.21 9.31
CA GLY A 23 -0.31 -0.13 8.13
C GLY A 23 -0.76 -1.10 7.04
N THR A 24 -0.85 -0.62 5.81
CA THR A 24 -1.15 -1.43 4.62
C THR A 24 0.13 -1.76 3.85
N VAL A 25 0.06 -2.74 2.96
CA VAL A 25 1.24 -3.37 2.32
C VAL A 25 2.18 -2.36 1.65
N VAL A 26 1.67 -1.43 0.83
CA VAL A 26 2.49 -0.43 0.13
C VAL A 26 3.16 0.51 1.12
N ASN A 27 2.39 1.07 2.06
CA ASN A 27 2.87 2.02 3.04
C ASN A 27 3.98 1.40 3.91
N ARG A 28 3.75 0.16 4.37
CA ARG A 28 4.70 -0.63 5.14
C ARG A 28 5.96 -0.92 4.35
N PHE A 29 5.85 -1.30 3.08
CA PHE A 29 7.01 -1.62 2.26
C PHE A 29 7.87 -0.39 1.98
N VAL A 30 7.26 0.75 1.64
CA VAL A 30 8.02 2.00 1.46
C VAL A 30 8.71 2.41 2.76
N ALA A 31 8.03 2.30 3.90
CA ALA A 31 8.63 2.59 5.20
C ALA A 31 9.78 1.65 5.55
N GLN A 32 9.61 0.34 5.33
CA GLN A 32 10.66 -0.67 5.52
C GLN A 32 11.89 -0.36 4.65
N ALA A 33 11.68 -0.12 3.36
CA ALA A 33 12.76 0.25 2.44
C ALA A 33 13.47 1.53 2.86
N ALA A 34 12.73 2.57 3.28
CA ALA A 34 13.29 3.87 3.67
C ALA A 34 14.30 3.76 4.83
N ILE A 35 14.12 2.80 5.75
CA ILE A 35 15.04 2.56 6.87
C ILE A 35 15.94 1.33 6.68
N GLY A 36 15.97 0.74 5.48
CA GLY A 36 16.82 -0.42 5.16
C GLY A 36 16.36 -1.73 5.83
N MET A 37 15.08 -1.86 6.18
CA MET A 37 14.50 -3.13 6.60
C MET A 37 14.03 -3.93 5.38
N PRO A 38 14.17 -5.27 5.40
CA PRO A 38 13.63 -6.11 4.34
C PRO A 38 12.11 -6.02 4.26
N LEU A 39 11.56 -5.95 3.04
CA LEU A 39 10.12 -5.92 2.80
C LEU A 39 9.47 -7.21 3.32
N THR A 40 8.47 -7.11 4.18
CA THR A 40 7.87 -8.29 4.85
C THR A 40 6.68 -8.87 4.07
N ILE A 41 6.91 -9.87 3.24
CA ILE A 41 5.84 -10.63 2.58
C ILE A 41 5.33 -11.73 3.52
N TYR A 42 4.01 -11.82 3.67
CA TYR A 42 3.35 -12.86 4.48
C TYR A 42 2.97 -14.04 3.59
N GLY A 43 3.40 -15.25 3.95
CA GLY A 43 3.06 -16.42 3.14
C GLY A 43 3.63 -16.29 1.73
N SER A 44 3.04 -16.89 0.71
CA SER A 44 3.57 -16.93 -0.67
C SER A 44 3.83 -15.56 -1.30
N GLY A 45 3.05 -14.55 -0.93
CA GLY A 45 3.03 -13.25 -1.61
C GLY A 45 2.11 -13.21 -2.84
N ASN A 46 1.43 -14.30 -3.18
CA ASN A 46 0.51 -14.38 -4.32
C ASN A 46 -0.91 -13.85 -4.00
N GLN A 47 -1.13 -13.34 -2.79
CA GLN A 47 -2.40 -12.71 -2.42
C GLN A 47 -2.62 -11.48 -3.31
N THR A 48 -3.69 -11.50 -4.09
CA THR A 48 -4.00 -10.45 -5.07
C THR A 48 -5.15 -9.58 -4.58
N ARG A 49 -5.00 -8.26 -4.62
CA ARG A 49 -6.03 -7.30 -4.18
C ARG A 49 -6.12 -6.11 -5.13
N GLY A 50 -7.26 -5.44 -5.11
CA GLY A 50 -7.42 -4.12 -5.72
C GLY A 50 -6.78 -3.03 -4.87
N TYR A 51 -6.18 -2.06 -5.54
CA TYR A 51 -5.57 -0.87 -4.95
C TYR A 51 -6.16 0.38 -5.59
N ILE A 52 -6.09 1.46 -4.82
CA ILE A 52 -6.44 2.79 -5.26
C ILE A 52 -5.57 3.79 -4.50
N THR A 53 -5.18 4.86 -5.16
CA THR A 53 -4.43 5.95 -4.53
C THR A 53 -5.38 6.76 -3.63
N LEU A 54 -4.86 7.41 -2.59
CA LEU A 54 -5.72 8.25 -1.75
C LEU A 54 -6.37 9.39 -2.56
N ARG A 55 -5.64 9.94 -3.55
CA ARG A 55 -6.16 10.98 -4.44
C ARG A 55 -7.33 10.47 -5.26
N ASP A 56 -7.16 9.33 -5.92
CA ASP A 56 -8.20 8.76 -6.77
C ASP A 56 -9.41 8.31 -5.94
N ALA A 57 -9.19 7.82 -4.71
CA ALA A 57 -10.28 7.52 -3.78
C ALA A 57 -11.10 8.79 -3.45
N MET A 58 -10.44 9.92 -3.18
CA MET A 58 -11.14 11.20 -2.95
C MET A 58 -11.86 11.70 -4.20
N GLN A 59 -11.26 11.53 -5.38
CA GLN A 59 -11.91 11.86 -6.65
C GLN A 59 -13.17 11.00 -6.86
N CYS A 60 -13.08 9.69 -6.62
CA CYS A 60 -14.21 8.76 -6.70
C CYS A 60 -15.34 9.16 -5.76
N ILE A 61 -15.03 9.40 -4.48
CA ILE A 61 -16.02 9.79 -3.47
C ILE A 61 -16.73 11.09 -3.88
N THR A 62 -15.97 12.10 -4.32
CA THR A 62 -16.52 13.39 -4.77
C THR A 62 -17.51 13.20 -5.92
N ARG A 63 -17.16 12.36 -6.90
CA ARG A 63 -18.02 12.06 -8.06
C ARG A 63 -19.29 11.31 -7.66
N LEU A 64 -19.18 10.32 -6.77
CA LEU A 64 -20.33 9.54 -6.30
C LEU A 64 -21.32 10.42 -5.51
N ILE A 65 -20.82 11.36 -4.70
CA ILE A 65 -21.68 12.33 -3.97
C ILE A 65 -22.41 13.25 -4.96
N ALA A 66 -21.74 13.68 -6.03
CA ALA A 66 -22.33 14.57 -7.03
C ALA A 66 -23.36 13.88 -7.94
N ALA A 67 -23.37 12.55 -7.99
CA ALA A 67 -24.27 11.74 -8.79
C ALA A 67 -24.94 10.64 -7.92
N PRO A 68 -25.81 11.04 -6.96
CA PRO A 68 -26.46 10.08 -6.09
C PRO A 68 -27.41 9.16 -6.89
N PRO A 69 -27.66 7.93 -6.43
CA PRO A 69 -28.63 7.04 -7.06
C PRO A 69 -30.06 7.58 -6.91
N ASP A 70 -30.95 7.14 -7.80
CA ASP A 70 -32.36 7.53 -7.75
C ASP A 70 -33.03 7.07 -6.43
N PRO A 71 -34.08 7.77 -5.96
CA PRO A 71 -34.82 7.36 -4.77
C PRO A 71 -35.25 5.89 -4.84
N GLY A 72 -34.89 5.11 -3.82
CA GLY A 72 -35.20 3.68 -3.73
C GLY A 72 -34.16 2.75 -4.38
N GLN A 73 -33.11 3.29 -5.03
CA GLN A 73 -32.01 2.49 -5.55
C GLN A 73 -30.87 2.35 -4.53
N TYR A 74 -30.24 1.18 -4.52
CA TYR A 74 -29.00 0.91 -3.82
C TYR A 74 -27.92 0.60 -4.85
N ASP A 75 -26.97 1.53 -5.02
CA ASP A 75 -25.95 1.41 -6.04
C ASP A 75 -24.61 0.93 -5.46
N VAL A 76 -23.98 -0.03 -6.13
CA VAL A 76 -22.69 -0.62 -5.72
C VAL A 76 -21.62 -0.27 -6.76
N VAL A 77 -20.48 0.20 -6.27
CA VAL A 77 -19.34 0.63 -7.10
C VAL A 77 -18.05 0.11 -6.48
N ASN A 78 -17.27 -0.66 -7.24
CA ASN A 78 -15.96 -1.12 -6.82
C ASN A 78 -14.93 0.00 -7.03
N GLN A 79 -14.36 0.53 -5.93
CA GLN A 79 -13.35 1.59 -5.96
C GLN A 79 -11.94 1.01 -6.06
N VAL A 80 -11.52 0.69 -7.28
CA VAL A 80 -10.21 0.11 -7.60
C VAL A 80 -9.69 0.74 -8.88
N THR A 81 -8.39 1.06 -8.92
CA THR A 81 -7.68 1.50 -10.14
C THR A 81 -6.75 0.43 -10.67
N ASP A 82 -6.12 -0.32 -9.77
CA ASP A 82 -5.08 -1.30 -10.12
C ASP A 82 -5.24 -2.59 -9.33
N VAL A 83 -4.78 -3.70 -9.88
CA VAL A 83 -4.81 -5.02 -9.22
C VAL A 83 -3.40 -5.59 -9.18
N PHE A 84 -2.90 -5.89 -7.99
CA PHE A 84 -1.57 -6.44 -7.79
C PHE A 84 -1.55 -7.54 -6.74
N SER A 85 -0.65 -8.50 -6.92
CA SER A 85 -0.20 -9.39 -5.85
C SER A 85 0.75 -8.67 -4.91
N VAL A 86 0.87 -9.16 -3.66
CA VAL A 86 1.85 -8.66 -2.69
C VAL A 86 3.28 -8.76 -3.26
N MET A 87 3.59 -9.82 -4.01
CA MET A 87 4.88 -10.00 -4.67
C MET A 87 5.15 -8.92 -5.74
N GLN A 88 4.15 -8.58 -6.56
CA GLN A 88 4.28 -7.49 -7.54
C GLN A 88 4.51 -6.14 -6.86
N ILE A 89 3.83 -5.87 -5.75
CA ILE A 89 4.07 -4.66 -4.96
C ILE A 89 5.51 -4.65 -4.41
N ALA A 90 6.00 -5.76 -3.85
CA ALA A 90 7.36 -5.85 -3.32
C ALA A 90 8.41 -5.61 -4.42
N GLN A 91 8.24 -6.21 -5.59
CA GLN A 91 9.11 -6.00 -6.75
C GLN A 91 9.07 -4.53 -7.21
N MET A 92 7.88 -3.93 -7.29
CA MET A 92 7.73 -2.54 -7.70
C MET A 92 8.40 -1.58 -6.72
N VAL A 93 8.18 -1.76 -5.41
CA VAL A 93 8.80 -0.95 -4.36
C VAL A 93 10.32 -1.12 -4.37
N ALA A 94 10.84 -2.33 -4.56
CA ALA A 94 12.28 -2.57 -4.66
C ALA A 94 12.89 -1.93 -5.92
N THR A 95 12.22 -2.03 -7.06
CA THR A 95 12.65 -1.37 -8.31
C THR A 95 12.67 0.14 -8.16
N ILE A 96 11.60 0.74 -7.64
CA ILE A 96 11.54 2.19 -7.45
C ILE A 96 12.53 2.62 -6.37
N GLY A 97 12.70 1.87 -5.29
CA GLY A 97 13.69 2.19 -4.24
C GLY A 97 15.12 2.33 -4.77
N ARG A 98 15.49 1.57 -5.82
CA ARG A 98 16.78 1.72 -6.50
C ARG A 98 16.95 3.10 -7.17
N GLU A 99 15.87 3.69 -7.68
CA GLU A 99 15.89 5.06 -8.22
C GLU A 99 16.30 6.09 -7.14
N PHE A 100 16.09 5.76 -5.86
CA PHE A 100 16.49 6.55 -4.69
C PHE A 100 17.79 6.06 -4.04
N GLY A 101 18.54 5.15 -4.69
CA GLY A 101 19.80 4.61 -4.17
C GLY A 101 19.65 3.62 -3.02
N LEU A 102 18.46 3.03 -2.83
CA LEU A 102 18.20 2.05 -1.79
C LEU A 102 18.52 0.63 -2.29
N ASP A 103 19.19 -0.15 -1.43
CA ASP A 103 19.44 -1.58 -1.62
C ASP A 103 18.35 -2.39 -0.92
N VAL A 104 17.20 -2.52 -1.59
CA VAL A 104 15.98 -3.10 -1.00
C VAL A 104 16.05 -4.63 -1.00
N GLU A 105 16.10 -5.22 0.18
CA GLU A 105 15.92 -6.66 0.39
C GLU A 105 14.43 -7.00 0.59
N VAL A 106 14.01 -8.18 0.16
CA VAL A 106 12.68 -8.74 0.41
C VAL A 106 12.83 -9.98 1.28
N GLN A 107 11.90 -10.17 2.22
CA GLN A 107 11.83 -11.37 3.04
C GLN A 107 10.42 -11.94 3.06
N ARG A 108 10.33 -13.26 3.04
CA ARG A 108 9.08 -13.98 3.24
C ARG A 108 9.04 -14.53 4.65
N ILE A 109 7.92 -14.38 5.33
CA ILE A 109 7.72 -14.88 6.69
C ILE A 109 6.53 -15.84 6.74
N GLU A 110 6.45 -16.62 7.82
CA GLU A 110 5.21 -17.34 8.17
C GLU A 110 4.03 -16.38 8.12
N ASN A 111 2.93 -16.79 7.50
CA ASN A 111 1.76 -15.93 7.36
C ASN A 111 1.06 -15.78 8.73
N PRO A 112 1.00 -14.57 9.31
CA PRO A 112 0.26 -14.36 10.55
C PRO A 112 -1.25 -14.50 10.39
N ARG A 113 -1.77 -14.47 9.16
CA ARG A 113 -3.20 -14.44 8.85
C ARG A 113 -3.67 -15.80 8.38
N VAL A 114 -4.98 -16.03 8.49
CA VAL A 114 -5.66 -17.16 7.85
C VAL A 114 -6.33 -16.64 6.58
N GLU A 115 -5.65 -16.76 5.45
CA GLU A 115 -6.16 -16.35 4.13
C GLU A 115 -5.63 -17.25 3.01
N SER A 116 -6.29 -17.26 1.86
CA SER A 116 -5.77 -17.96 0.68
C SER A 116 -4.55 -17.22 0.15
N GLU A 117 -3.41 -17.89 0.15
CA GLU A 117 -2.16 -17.30 -0.34
C GLU A 117 -2.10 -17.24 -1.86
N GLU A 118 -2.93 -18.03 -2.54
CA GLU A 118 -3.11 -18.05 -3.99
C GLU A 118 -4.60 -18.25 -4.28
N HIS A 119 -5.16 -17.44 -5.19
CA HIS A 119 -6.57 -17.52 -5.55
C HIS A 119 -6.82 -16.78 -6.87
N PRO A 120 -7.84 -17.16 -7.66
CA PRO A 120 -8.31 -16.32 -8.75
C PRO A 120 -8.80 -14.98 -8.20
N TYR A 121 -8.55 -13.90 -8.93
CA TYR A 121 -8.98 -12.57 -8.54
C TYR A 121 -9.24 -11.72 -9.78
N GLU A 122 -10.50 -11.35 -9.97
CA GLU A 122 -10.95 -10.44 -11.03
C GLU A 122 -11.94 -9.47 -10.40
N VAL A 123 -11.76 -8.17 -10.67
CA VAL A 123 -12.61 -7.11 -10.13
C VAL A 123 -13.11 -6.27 -11.29
N ILE A 124 -14.44 -6.22 -11.44
CA ILE A 124 -15.12 -5.36 -12.41
C ILE A 124 -15.25 -3.97 -11.79
N HIS A 125 -14.59 -2.96 -12.35
CA HIS A 125 -14.51 -1.60 -11.78
C HIS A 125 -14.72 -0.47 -12.81
N GLU A 126 -15.11 -0.82 -14.03
CA GLU A 126 -15.33 0.08 -15.18
C GLU A 126 -16.44 1.09 -14.91
N LYS A 127 -17.40 0.72 -14.04
CA LYS A 127 -18.54 1.57 -13.68
C LYS A 127 -18.14 2.97 -13.22
N LEU A 128 -17.02 3.12 -12.51
CA LEU A 128 -16.49 4.43 -12.10
C LEU A 128 -16.19 5.31 -13.32
N GLN A 129 -15.46 4.75 -14.27
CA GLN A 129 -15.09 5.44 -15.50
C GLN A 129 -16.31 5.70 -16.37
N ASP A 130 -17.08 4.66 -16.66
CA ASP A 130 -18.16 4.68 -17.65
C ASP A 130 -19.34 5.55 -17.23
N ARG A 131 -19.70 5.53 -15.94
CA ARG A 131 -20.90 6.22 -15.43
C ARG A 131 -20.61 7.50 -14.65
N PHE A 132 -19.43 7.61 -14.04
CA PHE A 132 -19.10 8.75 -13.17
C PHE A 132 -17.96 9.60 -13.73
N GLY A 133 -17.44 9.26 -14.92
CA GLY A 133 -16.37 10.00 -15.58
C GLY A 133 -15.07 10.03 -14.77
N PHE A 134 -14.86 9.02 -13.93
CA PHE A 134 -13.61 8.85 -13.18
C PHE A 134 -12.46 8.59 -14.15
N ALA A 135 -11.33 9.23 -13.89
CA ALA A 135 -10.07 8.97 -14.56
C ALA A 135 -8.95 9.18 -13.55
N SER A 136 -8.05 8.19 -13.47
CA SER A 136 -6.88 8.25 -12.59
C SER A 136 -6.01 9.44 -12.96
N GLU A 137 -5.61 10.24 -11.96
CA GLU A 137 -4.75 11.41 -12.19
C GLU A 137 -3.26 11.06 -12.18
N SER A 138 -2.91 9.91 -11.60
CA SER A 138 -1.53 9.40 -11.53
C SER A 138 -1.49 7.89 -11.70
N GLY A 139 -0.35 7.38 -12.16
CA GLY A 139 -0.07 5.95 -12.18
C GLY A 139 0.37 5.45 -10.81
N PHE A 140 0.07 4.20 -10.48
CA PHE A 140 0.39 3.62 -9.18
C PHE A 140 1.90 3.70 -8.83
N ALA A 141 2.77 3.44 -9.81
CA ALA A 141 4.22 3.56 -9.65
C ALA A 141 4.68 5.00 -9.32
N ASP A 142 4.00 6.01 -9.87
CA ASP A 142 4.33 7.41 -9.60
C ASP A 142 3.94 7.81 -8.17
N GLU A 143 2.84 7.25 -7.64
CA GLU A 143 2.50 7.42 -6.23
C GLU A 143 3.51 6.72 -5.32
N VAL A 144 4.02 5.54 -5.67
CA VAL A 144 5.10 4.89 -4.91
C VAL A 144 6.38 5.75 -4.91
N ARG A 145 6.77 6.32 -6.06
CA ARG A 145 7.87 7.30 -6.14
C ARG A 145 7.62 8.50 -5.25
N HIS A 146 6.40 9.02 -5.26
CA HIS A 146 6.03 10.15 -4.42
C HIS A 146 6.13 9.80 -2.93
N LEU A 147 5.65 8.62 -2.51
CA LEU A 147 5.82 8.14 -1.14
C LEU A 147 7.30 8.07 -0.74
N PHE A 148 8.19 7.57 -1.60
CA PHE A 148 9.63 7.59 -1.32
C PHE A 148 10.18 9.00 -1.12
N ARG A 149 9.82 9.96 -1.98
CA ARG A 149 10.24 11.37 -1.81
C ARG A 149 9.86 11.94 -0.44
N VAL A 150 8.69 11.59 0.07
CA VAL A 150 8.22 12.05 1.39
C VAL A 150 8.88 11.27 2.53
N MET A 151 8.89 9.93 2.45
CA MET A 151 9.38 9.07 3.54
C MET A 151 10.90 9.14 3.72
N LEU A 152 11.65 9.51 2.69
CA LEU A 152 13.10 9.70 2.77
C LEU A 152 13.53 11.07 3.31
N GLN A 153 12.60 11.99 3.53
CA GLN A 153 12.91 13.23 4.26
C GLN A 153 13.44 12.88 5.66
N PRO A 154 14.50 13.53 6.17
CA PRO A 154 15.17 13.15 7.40
C PRO A 154 14.21 12.97 8.58
N GLU A 155 13.29 13.91 8.77
CA GLU A 155 12.34 13.92 9.89
C GLU A 155 11.37 12.74 9.81
N ASN A 156 10.91 12.39 8.62
CA ASN A 156 10.01 11.24 8.42
C ASN A 156 10.77 9.94 8.60
N ARG A 157 11.99 9.84 8.06
CA ARG A 157 12.84 8.66 8.18
C ARG A 157 13.20 8.37 9.65
N ASP A 158 13.52 9.41 10.42
CA ASP A 158 13.81 9.28 11.86
C ASP A 158 12.59 8.82 12.65
N ARG A 159 11.39 9.31 12.30
CA ARG A 159 10.12 8.86 12.90
C ARG A 159 9.80 7.41 12.57
N ILE A 160 10.06 6.96 11.34
CA ILE A 160 9.91 5.54 10.96
C ILE A 160 10.91 4.69 11.74
N LEU A 161 12.17 5.14 11.85
CA LEU A 161 13.22 4.43 12.58
C LEU A 161 12.87 4.29 14.08
N ALA A 162 12.30 5.33 14.71
CA ALA A 162 11.82 5.27 16.08
C ALA A 162 10.70 4.23 16.29
N GLN A 163 9.95 3.91 15.23
CA GLN A 163 8.86 2.93 15.25
C GLN A 163 9.25 1.58 14.66
N ARG A 164 10.55 1.33 14.40
CA ARG A 164 11.06 0.11 13.77
C ARG A 164 10.50 -1.19 14.37
N ALA A 165 10.33 -1.22 15.69
CA ALA A 165 9.84 -2.40 16.41
C ALA A 165 8.40 -2.80 16.07
N ALA A 166 7.58 -1.88 15.51
CA ALA A 166 6.20 -2.11 15.10
C ALA A 166 6.06 -2.54 13.62
N LEU A 167 7.13 -2.44 12.83
CA LEU A 167 7.13 -2.81 11.41
C LEU A 167 7.12 -4.34 11.20
N PHE A 168 7.69 -5.11 12.13
CA PHE A 168 7.62 -6.57 12.06
C PHE A 168 6.37 -7.06 12.79
N PRO A 169 5.52 -7.87 12.14
CA PRO A 169 4.28 -8.31 12.75
C PRO A 169 4.55 -9.26 13.93
N ARG A 170 3.61 -9.30 14.89
CA ARG A 170 3.67 -10.14 16.09
C ARG A 170 2.36 -10.86 16.36
N THR A 171 1.27 -10.39 15.75
CA THR A 171 -0.07 -10.93 15.97
C THR A 171 -0.32 -12.11 15.02
N ARG A 172 -0.64 -13.29 15.55
CA ARG A 172 -1.04 -14.48 14.78
C ARG A 172 -2.55 -14.72 14.92
N TRP A 173 -3.27 -14.83 13.81
CA TRP A 173 -4.71 -15.13 13.78
C TRP A 173 -5.04 -16.54 14.27
N SER A 174 -4.07 -17.46 14.25
CA SER A 174 -4.20 -18.79 14.86
C SER A 174 -4.35 -18.75 16.39
N GLY A 175 -4.01 -17.63 17.04
CA GLY A 175 -3.93 -17.52 18.49
C GLY A 175 -2.65 -18.12 19.10
N GLU A 176 -1.78 -18.69 18.27
CA GLU A 176 -0.47 -19.18 18.70
C GLU A 176 0.43 -18.03 19.14
N HIS A 177 1.26 -18.28 20.14
CA HIS A 177 2.22 -17.31 20.66
C HIS A 177 3.64 -17.69 20.22
N GLY A 178 4.43 -16.69 19.83
CA GLY A 178 5.83 -16.87 19.45
C GLY A 178 6.26 -16.04 18.26
N GLU A 179 7.57 -15.96 18.03
CA GLU A 179 8.14 -15.20 16.94
C GLU A 179 7.81 -15.81 15.58
N MET A 180 7.53 -14.97 14.58
CA MET A 180 7.36 -15.43 13.20
C MET A 180 8.71 -15.73 12.57
N LYS A 181 8.81 -16.91 11.97
CA LYS A 181 10.01 -17.32 11.26
C LYS A 181 10.11 -16.60 9.93
N VAL A 182 11.32 -16.15 9.62
CA VAL A 182 11.70 -15.77 8.27
C VAL A 182 11.95 -17.06 7.48
N LEU A 183 11.18 -17.25 6.41
CA LEU A 183 11.25 -18.43 5.54
C LEU A 183 12.37 -18.28 4.52
N GLU A 184 12.52 -17.08 3.95
CA GLU A 184 13.52 -16.78 2.93
C GLU A 184 13.81 -15.27 2.86
N ARG A 185 14.97 -14.92 2.29
CA ARG A 185 15.38 -13.55 1.98
C ARG A 185 16.07 -13.51 0.64
N TRP A 186 15.82 -12.47 -0.13
CA TRP A 186 16.47 -12.26 -1.41
C TRP A 186 16.45 -10.79 -1.79
N LYS A 187 17.30 -10.45 -2.76
CA LYS A 187 17.24 -9.17 -3.44
C LYS A 187 16.59 -9.37 -4.81
N PRO A 188 15.51 -8.65 -5.12
CA PRO A 188 14.91 -8.70 -6.45
C PRO A 188 15.94 -8.42 -7.55
N ALA A 189 15.88 -9.19 -8.64
CA ALA A 189 16.74 -8.97 -9.79
C ALA A 189 16.47 -7.58 -10.41
N ALA A 190 17.52 -7.03 -11.03
CA ALA A 190 17.53 -5.68 -11.58
C ALA A 190 16.55 -5.51 -12.74
#